data_AF-A0AAX1MFU8-F1
#
_entry.id   AF-A0AAX1MFU8-F1
#
_cell.length_a   1.000
_cell.length_b   1.000
_cell.length_c   1.000
_cell.angle_alpha   90.00
_cell.angle_beta   90.00
_cell.angle_gamma   90.00
#
_symmetry.space_group_name_H-M   'P 1'
#
loop_
_entity.id
_entity.type
_entity.pdbx_description
1 polymer ?
#
loop_
_entity_poly.entity_id
_entity_poly.type
_entity_poly.pdbx_seq_one_letter_code
_entity_poly.pdbx_strand_id
1 'polypeptide(L)'
;MKKILLLSLLVTCSSGFAGSFEDMQKLDKEIKNLKSELNLVYKKVYSQTEAKEELQAAQKSWLKFKELQCGDFVVADTLGSPATVIYDLTCQSILYKQRINFLREMFNL
;
A
#
# COMPACT_ATOMS: atom_id res chain seq x y z
N MET A 1 21.67 60.62 -4.96
CA MET A 1 20.71 59.65 -5.52
C MET A 1 21.26 58.23 -5.35
N LYS A 2 20.94 57.55 -4.25
CA LYS A 2 21.39 56.17 -3.99
C LYS A 2 20.32 55.21 -4.50
N LYS A 3 20.60 54.50 -5.59
CA LYS A 3 19.74 53.42 -6.10
C LYS A 3 20.10 52.15 -5.32
N ILE A 4 19.25 51.76 -4.38
CA ILE A 4 19.37 50.49 -3.66
C ILE A 4 18.82 49.41 -4.59
N LEU A 5 19.71 48.60 -5.15
CA LEU A 5 19.37 47.39 -5.91
C LEU A 5 18.98 46.29 -4.91
N LEU A 6 17.68 46.01 -4.82
CA LEU A 6 17.14 44.83 -4.14
C LEU A 6 17.37 43.61 -5.04
N LEU A 7 18.42 42.84 -4.73
CA LEU A 7 18.66 41.52 -5.31
C LEU A 7 17.69 40.53 -4.64
N SER A 8 16.59 40.21 -5.30
CA SER A 8 15.69 39.13 -4.91
C SER A 8 16.39 37.78 -5.13
N LEU A 9 16.82 37.16 -4.03
CA LEU A 9 17.25 35.75 -4.00
C LEU A 9 16.01 34.88 -4.28
N LEU A 10 15.84 34.47 -5.53
CA LEU A 10 15.01 33.33 -5.89
C LEU A 10 15.77 32.06 -5.47
N VAL A 11 15.56 31.64 -4.22
CA VAL A 11 15.91 30.29 -3.78
C VAL A 11 14.99 29.34 -4.51
N THR A 12 15.49 28.74 -5.58
CA THR A 12 14.85 27.60 -6.23
C THR A 12 14.94 26.42 -5.27
N CYS A 13 13.88 26.19 -4.50
CA CYS A 13 13.63 24.92 -3.82
C CYS A 13 13.34 23.83 -4.85
N SER A 14 14.37 23.37 -5.56
CA SER A 14 14.31 22.15 -6.36
C SER A 14 14.85 20.99 -5.55
N SER A 15 14.12 20.62 -4.50
CA SER A 15 14.37 19.41 -3.72
C SER A 15 13.05 18.81 -3.29
N GLY A 16 12.48 17.91 -4.10
CA GLY A 16 11.31 17.14 -3.67
C GLY A 16 10.49 16.43 -4.74
N PHE A 17 11.06 15.91 -5.83
CA PHE A 17 10.27 15.06 -6.76
C PHE A 17 10.96 13.78 -7.22
N ALA A 18 12.26 13.61 -6.97
CA ALA A 18 12.98 12.39 -7.35
C ALA A 18 12.69 11.17 -6.45
N GLY A 19 12.34 11.38 -5.17
CA GLY A 19 12.02 10.28 -4.24
C GLY A 19 10.69 9.58 -4.52
N SER A 20 9.68 10.28 -5.07
CA SER A 20 8.33 9.73 -5.13
C SER A 20 8.15 8.57 -6.11
N PHE A 21 8.87 8.56 -7.24
CA PHE A 21 8.67 7.55 -8.28
C PHE A 21 9.39 6.23 -7.97
N GLU A 22 10.62 6.30 -7.50
CA GLU A 22 11.38 5.11 -7.06
C GLU A 22 10.69 4.44 -5.87
N ASP A 23 10.21 5.24 -4.90
CA ASP A 23 9.45 4.74 -3.75
C ASP A 23 8.14 4.06 -4.18
N MET A 24 7.41 4.64 -5.14
CA MET A 24 6.22 4.02 -5.74
C MET A 24 6.54 2.68 -6.41
N GLN A 25 7.62 2.59 -7.20
CA GLN A 25 8.02 1.33 -7.84
C GLN A 25 8.38 0.25 -6.82
N LYS A 26 9.08 0.63 -5.75
CA LYS A 26 9.44 -0.28 -4.66
C LYS A 26 8.20 -0.81 -3.95
N LEU A 27 7.24 0.05 -3.64
CA LEU A 27 5.97 -0.31 -3.02
C LEU A 27 5.11 -1.22 -3.92
N ASP A 28 5.01 -0.92 -5.22
CA ASP A 28 4.30 -1.78 -6.17
C ASP A 28 4.92 -3.19 -6.25
N LYS A 29 6.26 -3.27 -6.30
CA LYS A 29 6.98 -4.55 -6.26
C LYS A 29 6.72 -5.29 -4.95
N GLU A 30 6.72 -4.58 -3.83
CA GLU A 30 6.42 -5.16 -2.51
C GLU A 30 5.01 -5.74 -2.47
N ILE A 31 4.00 -5.03 -2.96
CA ILE A 31 2.62 -5.52 -3.02
C ILE A 31 2.50 -6.77 -3.88
N LYS A 32 3.18 -6.82 -5.03
CA LYS A 32 3.20 -8.03 -5.87
C LYS A 32 3.78 -9.23 -5.12
N ASN A 33 4.87 -9.02 -4.38
CA ASN A 33 5.49 -10.07 -3.56
C ASN A 33 4.55 -10.51 -2.43
N LEU A 34 3.96 -9.56 -1.70
CA LEU A 34 3.03 -9.82 -0.61
C LEU A 34 1.76 -10.56 -1.07
N LYS A 35 1.23 -10.22 -2.25
CA LYS A 35 0.10 -10.95 -2.86
C LYS A 35 0.48 -12.40 -3.17
N SER A 36 1.68 -12.62 -3.70
CA SER A 36 2.20 -13.97 -3.95
C SER A 36 2.35 -14.75 -2.64
N GLU A 37 2.95 -14.13 -1.62
CA GLU A 37 3.12 -14.72 -0.29
C GLU A 37 1.78 -15.07 0.36
N LEU A 38 0.80 -14.16 0.32
CA LEU A 38 -0.54 -14.42 0.83
C LEU A 38 -1.18 -15.63 0.15
N ASN A 39 -1.04 -15.76 -1.17
CA ASN A 39 -1.58 -16.90 -1.91
C ASN A 39 -0.91 -18.22 -1.49
N LEU A 40 0.41 -18.21 -1.24
CA LEU A 40 1.14 -19.39 -0.75
C LEU A 40 0.68 -19.78 0.66
N VAL A 41 0.60 -18.82 1.57
CA VAL A 41 0.12 -19.02 2.95
C VAL A 41 -1.32 -19.52 2.94
N TYR A 42 -2.19 -18.88 2.16
CA TYR A 42 -3.58 -19.30 2.01
C TYR A 42 -3.71 -20.74 1.49
N LYS A 43 -2.93 -21.15 0.49
CA LYS A 43 -2.93 -22.54 0.00
C LYS A 43 -2.52 -23.54 1.08
N LYS A 44 -1.50 -23.21 1.88
CA LYS A 44 -1.07 -24.04 3.01
C LYS A 44 -2.20 -24.19 4.04
N VAL A 45 -2.79 -23.07 4.45
CA VAL A 45 -3.95 -23.06 5.36
C VAL A 45 -5.14 -23.86 4.80
N TYR A 46 -5.49 -23.65 3.54
CA TYR A 46 -6.60 -24.31 2.88
C TYR A 46 -6.43 -25.84 2.84
N SER A 47 -5.18 -26.33 2.80
CA SER A 47 -4.89 -27.76 2.87
C SER A 47 -4.99 -28.37 4.28
N GLN A 48 -4.96 -27.54 5.32
CA GLN A 48 -4.98 -27.97 6.73
C GLN A 48 -6.37 -27.93 7.36
N THR A 49 -7.26 -27.09 6.86
CA THR A 49 -8.62 -26.94 7.42
C THR A 49 -9.66 -27.76 6.67
N GLU A 50 -10.60 -28.34 7.42
CA GLU A 50 -11.82 -28.92 6.85
C GLU A 50 -12.88 -27.84 6.55
N ALA A 51 -12.80 -26.67 7.20
CA ALA A 51 -13.69 -25.52 7.01
C ALA A 51 -13.30 -24.68 5.77
N LYS A 52 -13.29 -25.33 4.60
CA LYS A 52 -12.81 -24.76 3.34
C LYS A 52 -13.69 -23.63 2.83
N GLU A 53 -15.00 -23.79 2.95
CA GLU A 53 -15.97 -22.81 2.46
C GLU A 53 -15.92 -21.53 3.31
N GLU A 54 -15.81 -21.67 4.62
CA GLU A 54 -15.68 -20.56 5.56
C GLU A 54 -14.37 -19.81 5.35
N LEU A 55 -13.26 -20.52 5.17
CA LEU A 55 -11.98 -19.90 4.87
C LEU A 55 -12.02 -19.13 3.53
N GLN A 56 -12.62 -19.71 2.49
CA GLN A 56 -12.81 -19.04 1.20
C GLN A 56 -13.68 -17.79 1.34
N ALA A 57 -14.80 -17.87 2.06
CA ALA A 57 -15.70 -16.75 2.28
C ALA A 57 -15.01 -15.63 3.08
N ALA A 58 -14.26 -15.98 4.12
CA ALA A 58 -13.48 -15.04 4.91
C ALA A 58 -12.39 -14.37 4.06
N GLN A 59 -11.69 -15.13 3.22
CA GLN A 59 -10.65 -14.59 2.34
C GLN A 59 -11.23 -13.64 1.28
N LYS A 60 -12.36 -13.97 0.66
CA LYS A 60 -13.06 -13.09 -0.29
C LYS A 60 -13.52 -11.80 0.38
N SER A 61 -14.10 -11.91 1.57
CA SER A 61 -14.57 -10.75 2.35
C SER A 61 -13.42 -9.84 2.76
N TRP A 62 -12.29 -10.43 3.17
CA TRP A 62 -11.08 -9.68 3.50
C TRP A 62 -10.50 -8.95 2.29
N LEU A 63 -10.47 -9.58 1.10
CA LEU A 63 -10.05 -8.89 -0.13
C LEU A 63 -10.94 -7.69 -0.44
N LYS A 64 -12.26 -7.85 -0.34
CA LYS A 64 -13.21 -6.74 -0.51
C LYS A 64 -12.96 -5.62 0.50
N PHE A 65 -12.76 -5.96 1.76
CA PHE A 65 -12.40 -4.99 2.80
C PHE A 65 -11.10 -4.25 2.44
N LYS A 66 -10.04 -4.95 2.02
CA LYS A 66 -8.78 -4.33 1.61
C LYS A 66 -8.98 -3.29 0.49
N GLU A 67 -9.76 -3.62 -0.54
CA GLU A 67 -10.04 -2.67 -1.62
C GLU A 67 -10.83 -1.45 -1.12
N LEU A 68 -11.86 -1.65 -0.29
CA LEU A 68 -12.65 -0.54 0.25
C LEU A 68 -11.86 0.36 1.22
N GLN A 69 -10.85 -0.20 1.91
CA GLN A 69 -10.00 0.54 2.84
C GLN A 69 -8.83 1.25 2.16
N CYS A 70 -8.39 0.80 0.99
CA CYS A 70 -7.25 1.38 0.31
C CYS A 70 -7.71 2.07 -0.97
N GLY A 71 -7.67 3.41 -1.00
CA GLY A 71 -7.81 4.20 -2.22
C GLY A 71 -9.10 5.02 -2.32
N ASP A 72 -10.27 4.48 -1.96
CA ASP A 72 -11.54 5.15 -2.29
C ASP A 72 -11.74 6.51 -1.58
N PHE A 73 -11.41 6.62 -0.29
CA PHE A 73 -11.57 7.88 0.44
C PHE A 73 -10.46 8.89 0.11
N VAL A 74 -9.22 8.43 -0.10
CA VAL A 74 -8.10 9.34 -0.35
C VAL A 74 -8.14 9.89 -1.77
N VAL A 75 -8.50 9.08 -2.78
CA VAL A 75 -8.64 9.56 -4.16
C VAL A 75 -9.74 10.61 -4.27
N ALA A 76 -10.84 10.45 -3.53
CA ALA A 76 -11.92 11.43 -3.46
C ALA A 76 -11.43 12.79 -2.91
N ASP A 77 -10.54 12.76 -1.90
CA ASP A 77 -10.06 13.98 -1.24
C ASP A 77 -8.88 14.67 -1.95
N THR A 78 -8.11 13.96 -2.78
CA THR A 78 -6.82 14.45 -3.31
C THR A 78 -6.71 14.53 -4.83
N LEU A 79 -7.78 14.16 -5.56
CA LEU A 79 -7.81 14.12 -7.04
C LEU A 79 -6.71 13.24 -7.66
N GLY A 80 -6.24 12.20 -6.95
CA GLY A 80 -5.26 11.25 -7.50
C GLY A 80 -3.82 11.75 -7.56
N SER A 81 -3.43 12.66 -6.65
CA SER A 81 -2.02 13.10 -6.53
C SER A 81 -1.04 11.93 -6.32
N PRO A 82 0.25 12.06 -6.67
CA PRO A 82 1.26 11.01 -6.40
C PRO A 82 1.34 10.58 -4.93
N ALA A 83 1.07 11.49 -3.99
CA ALA A 83 1.01 11.18 -2.56
C ALA A 83 -0.11 10.18 -2.23
N THR A 84 -1.20 10.21 -3.00
CA THR A 84 -2.35 9.30 -2.85
C THR A 84 -2.05 7.91 -3.36
N VAL A 85 -1.26 7.81 -4.44
CA VAL A 85 -0.76 6.51 -4.91
C VAL A 85 0.13 5.88 -3.85
N ILE A 86 1.07 6.64 -3.28
CA ILE A 86 1.94 6.13 -2.20
C ILE A 86 1.11 5.71 -0.98
N TYR A 87 0.11 6.50 -0.59
CA TYR A 87 -0.79 6.15 0.51
C TYR A 87 -1.55 4.85 0.25
N ASP A 88 -2.17 4.71 -0.93
CA ASP A 88 -2.87 3.50 -1.32
C ASP A 88 -1.94 2.28 -1.25
N LEU A 89 -0.77 2.36 -1.89
CA LEU A 89 0.18 1.26 -1.91
C LEU A 89 0.67 0.90 -0.48
N THR A 90 0.85 1.90 0.38
CA THR A 90 1.24 1.70 1.79
C THR A 90 0.12 0.99 2.57
N CYS A 91 -1.13 1.44 2.42
CA CYS A 91 -2.32 0.79 3.01
C CYS A 91 -2.39 -0.67 2.61
N GLN A 92 -2.24 -0.96 1.31
CA GLN A 92 -2.27 -2.32 0.79
C GLN A 92 -1.15 -3.18 1.40
N SER A 93 0.09 -2.68 1.46
CA SER A 93 1.22 -3.39 2.07
C SER A 93 0.93 -3.77 3.53
N ILE A 94 0.41 -2.84 4.33
CA ILE A 94 0.06 -3.08 5.74
C ILE A 94 -0.99 -4.19 5.86
N LEU A 95 -2.08 -4.10 5.11
CA LEU A 95 -3.17 -5.07 5.19
C LEU A 95 -2.72 -6.47 4.74
N TYR A 96 -1.92 -6.58 3.67
CA TYR A 96 -1.37 -7.87 3.25
C TYR A 96 -0.52 -8.51 4.35
N LYS A 97 0.39 -7.76 4.97
CA LYS A 97 1.24 -8.25 6.08
C LYS A 97 0.40 -8.72 7.26
N GLN A 98 -0.59 -7.94 7.66
CA GLN A 98 -1.51 -8.30 8.74
C GLN A 98 -2.25 -9.61 8.45
N ARG A 99 -2.76 -9.79 7.23
CA ARG A 99 -3.49 -11.01 6.86
C ARG A 99 -2.58 -12.23 6.80
N ILE A 100 -1.37 -12.08 6.25
CA ILE A 100 -0.36 -13.14 6.23
C ILE A 100 -0.02 -13.58 7.65
N ASN A 101 0.27 -12.63 8.54
CA ASN A 101 0.61 -12.93 9.94
C ASN A 101 -0.56 -13.60 10.65
N PHE A 102 -1.77 -13.07 10.50
CA PHE A 102 -2.98 -13.67 11.08
C PHE A 102 -3.16 -15.14 10.65
N LEU A 103 -3.01 -15.44 9.36
CA LEU A 103 -3.13 -16.81 8.86
C LEU A 103 -1.99 -17.72 9.37
N ARG A 104 -0.77 -17.20 9.48
CA ARG A 104 0.36 -17.95 10.05
C ARG A 104 0.15 -18.28 11.52
N GLU A 105 -0.26 -17.30 12.31
CA GLU A 105 -0.50 -17.45 13.75
C GLU A 105 -1.68 -18.39 14.02
N MET A 106 -2.81 -18.20 13.33
CA MET A 106 -4.02 -18.99 13.54
C MET A 106 -3.83 -20.48 13.18
N PHE A 107 -2.96 -20.78 12.21
CA PHE A 107 -2.72 -22.14 11.73
C PHE A 107 -1.34 -22.70 12.09
N ASN A 108 -0.57 -21.99 12.93
CA ASN A 108 0.78 -22.39 13.35
C ASN A 108 1.69 -22.77 12.16
N LEU A 109 1.75 -21.91 11.14
CA LEU A 109 2.46 -22.18 9.88
C LEU A 109 3.96 -21.90 9.91
#